data_AF-C1N404-F1
#
_entry.id   AF-C1N404-F1
#
_cell.length_a   1.000
_cell.length_b   1.000
_cell.length_c   1.000
_cell.angle_alpha   90.00
_cell.angle_beta   90.00
_cell.angle_gamma   90.00
#
_symmetry.space_group_name_H-M   'P 1'
#
loop_
_entity.id
_entity.type
_entity.pdbx_description
1 polymer ?
#
loop_
_entity_poly.entity_id
_entity_poly.type
_entity_poly.pdbx_seq_one_letter_code
_entity_poly.pdbx_strand_id
1 'polypeptide(L)'
;MGGSGYAGYAPGHKVVMATPLQQALKAVKDDKSLETMEKLTRNSAQAPAEEKFRRVRLTNEKIAAVITNVPGAVRVMLEMGWRLVENDEFLILPTGTSVTMKDVREIDDARRALRKLEDEEMKRRIAARNRARQDPEKARLLAQMEADKAERAAKGPVTAGSVAVPRGEGRMMTAEQAGASGSSGGGG
;
A
#
# COMPACT_ATOMS: atom_id res chain seq x y z
N MET A 1 -0.32 -61.01 -12.18
CA MET A 1 -0.13 -59.56 -12.40
C MET A 1 -0.87 -58.82 -11.29
N GLY A 2 -0.18 -58.48 -10.21
CA GLY A 2 -0.73 -57.71 -9.08
C GLY A 2 0.13 -56.49 -8.87
N GLY A 3 -0.48 -55.30 -8.98
CA GLY A 3 0.21 -54.02 -9.00
C GLY A 3 0.81 -53.63 -7.65
N SER A 4 2.12 -53.37 -7.65
CA SER A 4 2.79 -52.65 -6.58
C SER A 4 2.45 -51.16 -6.71
N GLY A 5 1.47 -50.73 -5.92
CA GLY A 5 1.15 -49.31 -5.73
C GLY A 5 2.36 -48.60 -5.12
N TYR A 6 2.99 -47.73 -5.90
CA TYR A 6 4.01 -46.79 -5.46
C TYR A 6 3.38 -45.84 -4.42
N ALA A 7 3.68 -46.05 -3.14
CA ALA A 7 3.32 -45.11 -2.08
C ALA A 7 4.23 -43.87 -2.18
N GLY A 8 3.86 -42.94 -3.06
CA GLY A 8 4.43 -41.60 -3.10
C GLY A 8 4.01 -40.80 -1.86
N TYR A 9 4.71 -41.01 -0.74
CA TYR A 9 4.68 -40.06 0.37
C TYR A 9 5.44 -38.80 -0.07
N ALA A 10 4.70 -37.81 -0.57
CA ALA A 10 5.18 -36.44 -0.63
C ALA A 10 5.57 -36.03 0.80
N PRO A 11 6.82 -35.61 1.07
CA PRO A 11 7.24 -35.22 2.40
C PRO A 11 6.34 -34.10 2.91
N GLY A 12 5.58 -34.41 3.96
CA GLY A 12 4.64 -33.48 4.57
C GLY A 12 5.33 -32.15 4.85
N HIS A 13 4.74 -31.07 4.33
CA HIS A 13 5.08 -29.72 4.73
C HIS A 13 4.79 -29.59 6.23
N LYS A 14 5.81 -29.83 7.06
CA LYS A 14 5.72 -29.50 8.48
C LYS A 14 5.60 -27.99 8.54
N VAL A 15 4.42 -27.50 8.90
CA VAL A 15 4.22 -26.08 9.22
C VAL A 15 5.02 -25.83 10.49
N VAL A 16 6.26 -25.37 10.33
CA VAL A 16 7.06 -24.89 11.44
C VAL A 16 6.30 -23.70 12.03
N MET A 17 5.81 -23.85 13.27
CA MET A 17 5.09 -22.78 13.95
C MET A 17 5.96 -21.53 13.97
N ALA A 18 5.38 -20.40 13.57
CA ALA A 18 6.13 -19.14 13.51
C ALA A 18 6.67 -18.78 14.89
N THR A 19 7.95 -18.46 14.98
CA THR A 19 8.58 -18.08 16.25
C THR A 19 7.94 -16.79 16.79
N PRO A 20 8.01 -16.51 18.11
CA PRO A 20 7.51 -15.27 18.67
C PRO A 20 8.07 -14.01 17.96
N LEU A 21 9.36 -14.04 17.61
CA LEU A 21 10.01 -13.01 16.81
C LEU A 21 9.37 -12.84 15.42
N GLN A 22 9.13 -13.93 14.70
CA GLN A 22 8.46 -13.90 13.39
C GLN A 22 7.04 -13.34 13.48
N GLN A 23 6.30 -13.70 14.54
CA GLN A 23 4.96 -13.18 14.77
C GLN A 23 4.99 -11.68 15.09
N ALA A 24 5.96 -11.23 15.88
CA ALA A 24 6.16 -9.81 16.18
C ALA A 24 6.54 -9.02 14.92
N LEU A 25 7.44 -9.55 14.09
CA LEU A 25 7.88 -8.93 12.84
C LEU A 25 6.74 -8.78 11.83
N LYS A 26 5.85 -9.77 11.72
CA LYS A 26 4.64 -9.69 10.86
C LYS A 26 3.67 -8.58 11.28
N ALA A 27 3.70 -8.14 12.53
CA ALA A 27 2.85 -7.06 13.00
C ALA A 27 3.34 -5.68 12.52
N VAL A 28 4.62 -5.56 12.17
CA VAL A 28 5.23 -4.31 11.70
C VAL A 28 4.96 -4.16 10.21
N LYS A 29 4.16 -3.16 9.84
CA LYS A 29 3.76 -2.86 8.46
C LYS A 29 4.52 -1.67 7.85
N ASP A 30 5.66 -1.31 8.43
CA ASP A 30 6.49 -0.20 7.96
C ASP A 30 7.89 -0.70 7.55
N ASP A 31 8.25 -0.46 6.30
CA ASP A 31 9.53 -0.90 5.72
C ASP A 31 10.74 -0.17 6.33
N LYS A 32 10.60 1.12 6.69
CA LYS A 32 11.69 1.92 7.25
C LYS A 32 11.98 1.51 8.70
N SER A 33 10.96 1.12 9.44
CA SER A 33 11.08 0.49 10.75
C SER A 33 11.87 -0.80 10.68
N LEU A 34 11.49 -1.72 9.77
CA LEU A 34 12.19 -2.98 9.57
C LEU A 34 13.65 -2.76 9.16
N GLU A 35 13.92 -1.81 8.26
CA GLU A 35 15.29 -1.42 7.89
C GLU A 35 16.10 -0.88 9.07
N THR A 36 15.50 -0.05 9.92
CA THR A 36 16.21 0.54 11.06
C THR A 36 16.53 -0.54 12.10
N MET A 37 15.56 -1.42 12.40
CA MET A 37 15.78 -2.55 13.29
C MET A 37 16.86 -3.50 12.76
N GLU A 38 16.86 -3.77 11.46
CA GLU A 38 17.89 -4.57 10.78
C GLU A 38 19.30 -3.99 11.01
N LYS A 39 19.49 -2.68 10.76
CA LYS A 39 20.78 -2.00 10.98
C LYS A 39 21.23 -2.06 12.43
N LEU A 40 20.34 -1.80 13.38
CA LEU A 40 20.66 -1.85 14.82
C LEU A 40 21.09 -3.25 15.25
N THR A 41 20.35 -4.28 14.81
CA THR A 41 20.64 -5.68 15.10
C THR A 41 21.93 -6.13 14.42
N ARG A 42 22.17 -5.75 13.15
CA ARG A 42 23.40 -6.07 12.42
C ARG A 42 24.62 -5.47 13.09
N ASN A 43 24.59 -4.19 13.43
CA ASN A 43 25.72 -3.52 14.10
C ASN A 43 26.04 -4.19 15.45
N SER A 44 25.00 -4.51 16.22
CA SER A 44 25.14 -5.22 17.50
C SER A 44 25.69 -6.64 17.34
N ALA A 45 25.33 -7.34 16.27
CA ALA A 45 25.80 -8.69 15.97
C ALA A 45 27.25 -8.71 15.44
N GLN A 46 27.65 -7.71 14.65
CA GLN A 46 29.00 -7.61 14.07
C GLN A 46 30.03 -7.11 15.08
N ALA A 47 29.65 -6.13 15.91
CA ALA A 47 30.53 -5.48 16.87
C ALA A 47 29.92 -5.54 18.29
N PRO A 48 29.77 -6.75 18.86
CA PRO A 48 29.15 -6.90 20.18
C PRO A 48 29.94 -6.23 21.31
N ALA A 49 31.26 -6.05 21.17
CA ALA A 49 32.05 -5.39 22.21
C ALA A 49 31.81 -3.86 22.29
N GLU A 50 31.22 -3.25 21.27
CA GLU A 50 31.06 -1.79 21.20
C GLU A 50 29.72 -1.35 21.81
N GLU A 51 29.79 -0.72 22.99
CA GLU A 51 28.60 -0.26 23.73
C GLU A 51 27.72 0.72 22.95
N LYS A 52 28.31 1.53 22.07
CA LYS A 52 27.57 2.48 21.22
C LYS A 52 26.56 1.80 20.28
N PHE A 53 26.78 0.53 19.91
CA PHE A 53 25.82 -0.23 19.10
C PHE A 53 24.75 -0.92 19.94
N ARG A 54 24.98 -1.05 21.25
CA ARG A 54 24.06 -1.65 22.21
C ARG A 54 23.17 -0.63 22.92
N ARG A 55 23.26 0.65 22.60
CA ARG A 55 22.46 1.72 23.21
C ARG A 55 21.91 2.66 22.14
N VAL A 56 20.59 2.78 22.11
CA VAL A 56 19.87 3.64 21.16
C VAL A 56 19.00 4.61 21.95
N ARG A 57 19.08 5.90 21.62
CA ARG A 57 18.24 6.92 22.22
C ARG A 57 16.92 7.04 21.45
N LEU A 58 15.81 6.70 22.09
CA LEU A 58 14.47 6.73 21.47
C LEU A 58 13.89 8.14 21.36
N THR A 59 14.41 9.12 22.11
CA THR A 59 14.00 10.54 21.99
C THR A 59 14.53 11.22 20.72
N ASN A 60 15.41 10.58 19.95
CA ASN A 60 15.81 11.12 18.65
C ASN A 60 14.61 11.02 17.69
N GLU A 61 14.15 12.14 17.13
CA GLU A 61 12.98 12.20 16.24
C GLU A 61 13.02 11.16 15.11
N LYS A 62 14.20 10.90 14.52
CA LYS A 62 14.34 9.92 13.43
C LYS A 62 14.13 8.49 13.93
N ILE A 63 14.60 8.18 15.13
CA ILE A 63 14.44 6.87 15.77
C ILE A 63 13.01 6.72 16.31
N ALA A 64 12.48 7.76 16.96
CA ALA A 64 11.11 7.79 17.44
C ALA A 64 10.12 7.53 16.31
N ALA A 65 10.30 8.18 15.16
CA ALA A 65 9.42 8.03 14.00
C ALA A 65 9.34 6.60 13.46
N VAL A 66 10.40 5.80 13.59
CA VAL A 66 10.49 4.45 13.00
C VAL A 66 10.47 3.32 14.03
N ILE A 67 10.69 3.59 15.32
CA ILE A 67 10.66 2.58 16.39
C ILE A 67 9.50 2.84 17.34
N THR A 68 9.43 4.01 17.96
CA THR A 68 8.44 4.31 19.02
C THR A 68 7.04 4.57 18.45
N ASN A 69 6.95 5.33 17.37
CA ASN A 69 5.68 5.73 16.74
C ASN A 69 5.09 4.63 15.86
N VAL A 70 5.82 3.53 15.63
CA VAL A 70 5.36 2.41 14.79
C VAL A 70 4.83 1.29 15.67
N PRO A 71 3.53 0.96 15.56
CA PRO A 71 2.93 -0.11 16.35
C PRO A 71 3.68 -1.43 16.19
N GLY A 72 4.10 -2.01 17.31
CA GLY A 72 4.77 -3.32 17.35
C GLY A 72 6.27 -3.30 17.12
N ALA A 73 6.89 -2.20 16.69
CA ALA A 73 8.34 -2.14 16.45
C ALA A 73 9.14 -2.25 17.76
N VAL A 74 8.75 -1.53 18.82
CA VAL A 74 9.36 -1.70 20.15
C VAL A 74 9.23 -3.15 20.64
N ARG A 75 8.08 -3.79 20.44
CA ARG A 75 7.85 -5.18 20.84
C ARG A 75 8.83 -6.14 20.16
N VAL A 76 9.08 -5.97 18.86
CA VAL A 76 10.08 -6.76 18.12
C VAL A 76 11.47 -6.64 18.77
N MET A 77 11.87 -5.43 19.13
CA MET A 77 13.16 -5.22 19.80
C MET A 77 13.22 -5.90 21.17
N LEU A 78 12.14 -5.82 21.95
CA LEU A 78 12.06 -6.49 23.25
C LEU A 78 12.14 -8.02 23.14
N GLU A 79 11.51 -8.62 22.12
CA GLU A 79 11.58 -10.06 21.82
C GLU A 79 13.00 -10.50 21.45
N MET A 80 13.79 -9.65 20.79
CA MET A 80 15.21 -9.89 20.52
C MET A 80 16.11 -9.71 21.75
N GLY A 81 15.52 -9.34 22.89
CA GLY A 81 16.24 -9.19 24.16
C GLY A 81 16.73 -7.78 24.46
N TRP A 82 16.31 -6.78 23.68
CA TRP A 82 16.51 -5.38 24.08
C TRP A 82 15.64 -5.04 25.30
N ARG A 83 16.01 -3.96 26.00
CA ARG A 83 15.34 -3.47 27.20
C ARG A 83 15.19 -1.96 27.13
N LEU A 84 14.02 -1.48 27.53
CA LEU A 84 13.79 -0.06 27.76
C LEU A 84 14.35 0.31 29.14
N VAL A 85 15.07 1.43 29.19
CA VAL A 85 15.66 1.98 30.41
C VAL A 85 15.46 3.49 30.46
N GLU A 86 15.66 4.07 31.64
CA GLU A 86 15.53 5.52 31.87
C GLU A 86 14.14 6.04 31.45
N ASN A 87 13.07 5.44 31.98
CA ASN A 87 11.67 5.78 31.66
C ASN A 87 11.34 5.68 30.15
N ASP A 88 11.77 4.59 29.51
CA ASP A 88 11.57 4.32 28.08
C ASP A 88 12.27 5.31 27.12
N GLU A 89 13.25 6.07 27.62
CA GLU A 89 14.03 7.01 26.80
C GLU A 89 15.13 6.32 25.98
N PHE A 90 15.70 5.23 26.52
CA PHE A 90 16.77 4.48 25.87
C PHE A 90 16.38 3.02 25.69
N LEU A 91 16.78 2.47 24.55
CA LEU A 91 16.71 1.06 24.24
C LEU A 91 18.11 0.48 24.27
N ILE A 92 18.36 -0.45 25.19
CA ILE A 92 19.67 -1.07 25.40
C ILE A 92 19.65 -2.58 25.17
N LEU A 93 20.73 -3.13 24.64
CA LEU A 93 21.00 -4.56 24.58
C LEU A 93 21.92 -4.93 25.74
N PRO A 94 21.45 -5.66 26.77
CA PRO A 94 22.26 -6.03 27.92
C PRO A 94 23.52 -6.81 27.53
N THR A 95 24.61 -6.65 28.28
CA THR A 95 25.91 -7.28 27.99
C THR A 95 25.88 -8.81 27.98
N GLY A 96 24.89 -9.44 28.64
CA GLY A 96 24.65 -10.90 28.63
C GLY A 96 23.73 -11.39 27.51
N THR A 97 23.21 -10.50 26.67
CA THR A 97 22.31 -10.84 25.56
C THR A 97 22.99 -10.52 24.23
N SER A 98 23.06 -11.52 23.35
CA SER A 98 23.61 -11.35 22.01
C SER A 98 22.51 -11.56 20.97
N VAL A 99 22.48 -10.65 20.00
CA VAL A 99 21.75 -10.85 18.75
C VAL A 99 22.70 -11.45 17.72
N THR A 100 22.14 -12.24 16.81
CA THR A 100 22.90 -13.00 15.82
C THR A 100 22.53 -12.60 14.40
N MET A 101 23.33 -13.04 13.42
CA MET A 101 22.98 -12.89 12.01
C MET A 101 21.72 -13.67 11.60
N LYS A 102 21.27 -14.63 12.42
CA LYS A 102 19.97 -15.27 12.22
C LYS A 102 18.85 -14.26 12.44
N ASP A 103 18.92 -13.48 13.52
CA ASP A 103 17.91 -12.47 13.84
C ASP A 103 17.84 -11.39 12.75
N VAL A 104 18.99 -10.99 12.19
CA VAL A 104 19.06 -10.09 11.03
C VAL A 104 18.33 -10.68 9.82
N ARG A 105 18.54 -11.97 9.52
CA ARG A 105 17.86 -12.66 8.41
C ARG A 105 16.35 -12.74 8.60
N GLU A 106 15.89 -12.95 9.83
CA GLU A 106 14.46 -12.97 10.16
C GLU A 106 13.81 -11.60 9.87
N ILE A 107 14.51 -10.49 10.18
CA ILE A 107 14.05 -9.14 9.84
C ILE A 107 14.04 -8.91 8.32
N ASP A 108 15.10 -9.32 7.61
CA ASP A 108 15.19 -9.24 6.15
C ASP A 108 14.07 -10.02 5.45
N ASP A 109 13.74 -11.22 5.95
CA ASP A 109 12.64 -12.03 5.45
C ASP A 109 11.28 -11.38 5.69
N ALA A 110 11.07 -10.78 6.87
CA ALA A 110 9.86 -10.01 7.15
C ALA A 110 9.73 -8.80 6.22
N ARG A 111 10.84 -8.09 5.94
CA ARG A 111 10.88 -6.96 5.01
C ARG A 111 10.54 -7.39 3.58
N ARG A 112 11.13 -8.50 3.11
CA ARG A 112 10.81 -9.07 1.79
C ARG A 112 9.34 -9.47 1.69
N ALA A 113 8.80 -10.09 2.75
CA ALA A 113 7.40 -10.48 2.81
C ALA A 113 6.46 -9.27 2.76
N LEU A 114 6.78 -8.20 3.52
CA LEU A 114 6.00 -6.96 3.51
C LEU A 114 5.95 -6.35 2.11
N ARG A 115 7.11 -6.15 1.48
CA ARG A 115 7.20 -5.59 0.11
C ARG A 115 6.42 -6.41 -0.90
N LYS A 116 6.51 -7.74 -0.82
CA LYS A 116 5.75 -8.64 -1.70
C LYS A 116 4.23 -8.46 -1.52
N LEU A 117 3.76 -8.31 -0.28
CA LEU A 117 2.34 -8.08 0.00
C LEU A 117 1.87 -6.72 -0.53
N GLU A 118 2.68 -5.67 -0.35
CA GLU A 118 2.40 -4.33 -0.88
C GLU A 118 2.36 -4.33 -2.42
N ASP A 119 3.29 -5.00 -3.07
CA ASP A 119 3.34 -5.16 -4.53
C ASP A 119 2.12 -5.94 -5.05
N GLU A 120 1.74 -7.03 -4.38
CA GLU A 120 0.56 -7.81 -4.72
C GLU A 120 -0.74 -6.99 -4.54
N GLU A 121 -0.84 -6.22 -3.46
CA GLU A 121 -1.98 -5.33 -3.23
C GLU A 121 -2.05 -4.23 -4.28
N MET A 122 -0.92 -3.58 -4.60
CA MET A 122 -0.83 -2.57 -5.64
C MET A 122 -1.23 -3.13 -7.00
N LYS A 123 -0.72 -4.32 -7.36
CA LYS A 123 -1.09 -5.01 -8.60
C LYS A 123 -2.57 -5.34 -8.64
N ARG A 124 -3.17 -5.78 -7.52
CA ARG A 124 -4.62 -6.03 -7.43
C ARG A 124 -5.42 -4.75 -7.59
N ARG A 125 -5.02 -3.63 -6.98
CA ARG A 125 -5.67 -2.32 -7.13
C ARG A 125 -5.62 -1.83 -8.58
N ILE A 126 -4.47 -1.96 -9.24
CA ILE A 126 -4.31 -1.58 -10.66
C ILE A 126 -5.17 -2.48 -11.56
N ALA A 127 -5.16 -3.80 -11.33
CA ALA A 127 -5.97 -4.74 -12.10
C ALA A 127 -7.48 -4.47 -11.93
N ALA A 128 -7.94 -4.17 -10.71
CA ALA A 128 -9.33 -3.79 -10.44
C ALA A 128 -9.70 -2.47 -11.15
N ARG A 129 -8.84 -1.45 -11.08
CA ARG A 129 -9.02 -0.18 -11.79
C ARG A 129 -9.08 -0.38 -13.31
N ASN A 130 -8.22 -1.20 -13.87
CA ASN A 130 -8.20 -1.49 -15.30
C ASN A 130 -9.44 -2.27 -15.74
N ARG A 131 -9.90 -3.24 -14.94
CA ARG A 131 -11.14 -3.98 -15.19
C ARG A 131 -12.35 -3.05 -15.18
N ALA A 132 -12.46 -2.17 -14.19
CA ALA A 132 -13.53 -1.17 -14.14
C ALA A 132 -13.49 -0.18 -15.32
N ARG A 133 -12.30 0.10 -15.87
CA ARG A 133 -12.14 0.94 -17.07
C ARG A 133 -12.51 0.21 -18.37
N GLN A 134 -12.37 -1.12 -18.39
CA GLN A 134 -12.70 -1.99 -19.53
C GLN A 134 -14.16 -2.46 -19.52
N ASP A 135 -15.04 -1.79 -18.78
CA ASP A 135 -16.45 -2.17 -18.71
C ASP A 135 -17.08 -2.19 -20.13
N PRO A 136 -17.57 -3.35 -20.60
CA PRO A 136 -18.02 -3.55 -21.97
C PRO A 136 -19.22 -2.67 -22.33
N GLU A 137 -20.05 -2.25 -21.37
CA GLU A 137 -21.13 -1.29 -21.61
C GLU A 137 -20.57 0.10 -21.95
N LYS A 138 -19.58 0.58 -21.18
CA LYS A 138 -18.94 1.87 -21.46
C LYS A 138 -18.23 1.85 -22.82
N ALA A 139 -17.59 0.73 -23.17
CA ALA A 139 -16.96 0.56 -24.48
C ALA A 139 -17.98 0.57 -25.63
N ARG A 140 -19.14 -0.08 -25.46
CA ARG A 140 -20.25 -0.05 -26.43
C ARG A 140 -20.85 1.35 -26.58
N LEU A 141 -21.04 2.07 -25.48
CA LEU A 141 -21.60 3.42 -25.49
C LEU A 141 -20.66 4.42 -26.20
N LEU A 142 -19.35 4.30 -25.97
CA LEU A 142 -18.33 5.07 -26.68
C LEU A 142 -18.34 4.78 -28.19
N ALA A 143 -18.43 3.52 -28.58
CA ALA A 143 -18.51 3.12 -29.99
C ALA A 143 -19.78 3.67 -30.69
N GLN A 144 -20.92 3.68 -29.99
CA GLN A 144 -22.15 4.28 -30.52
C GLN A 144 -22.04 5.80 -30.68
N MET A 145 -21.42 6.50 -29.73
CA MET A 145 -21.20 7.96 -29.85
C MET A 145 -20.22 8.30 -30.97
N GLU A 146 -19.21 7.48 -31.20
CA GLU A 146 -18.25 7.67 -32.29
C GLU A 146 -18.92 7.44 -33.65
N ALA A 147 -19.77 6.42 -33.77
CA ALA A 147 -20.57 6.18 -34.97
C ALA A 147 -21.55 7.32 -35.26
N ASP A 148 -22.26 7.83 -34.24
CA ASP A 148 -23.18 8.97 -34.40
C ASP A 148 -22.43 10.25 -34.79
N LYS A 149 -21.26 10.50 -34.18
CA LYS A 149 -20.40 11.64 -34.54
C LYS A 149 -19.87 11.51 -35.97
N ALA A 150 -19.49 10.31 -36.39
CA ALA A 150 -19.05 10.04 -37.76
C ALA A 150 -20.19 10.23 -38.77
N GLU A 151 -21.40 9.78 -38.45
CA GLU A 151 -22.56 9.98 -39.32
C GLU A 151 -22.93 11.48 -39.44
N ARG A 152 -22.89 12.23 -38.33
CA ARG A 152 -23.09 13.69 -38.36
C ARG A 152 -21.98 14.42 -39.13
N ALA A 153 -20.73 13.99 -38.99
CA ALA A 153 -19.62 14.56 -39.76
C ALA A 153 -19.80 14.30 -41.27
N ALA A 154 -20.32 13.13 -41.66
CA ALA A 154 -20.59 12.78 -43.05
C ALA A 154 -21.81 13.51 -43.65
N LYS A 155 -22.84 13.80 -42.84
CA LYS A 155 -24.01 14.61 -43.25
C LYS A 155 -23.70 16.11 -43.43
N GLY A 156 -22.52 16.57 -43.03
CA GLY A 156 -22.12 17.98 -43.07
C GLY A 156 -22.81 18.84 -41.99
N PRO A 157 -22.37 20.09 -41.81
CA PRO A 157 -22.98 20.99 -40.84
C PRO A 157 -24.45 21.20 -41.15
N VAL A 158 -25.32 21.13 -40.13
CA VAL A 158 -26.74 21.45 -40.26
C VAL A 158 -26.85 22.94 -40.60
N THR A 159 -27.03 23.25 -41.88
CA THR A 159 -27.26 24.60 -42.40
C THR A 159 -28.73 25.00 -42.36
N ALA A 160 -29.62 24.10 -41.95
CA ALA A 160 -31.01 24.43 -41.67
C ALA A 160 -31.08 25.22 -40.36
N GLY A 161 -31.31 26.54 -40.47
CA GLY A 161 -31.57 27.39 -39.32
C GLY A 161 -32.72 26.81 -38.48
N SER A 162 -32.52 26.72 -37.17
CA SER A 162 -33.56 26.24 -36.25
C SER A 162 -34.78 27.15 -36.35
N VAL A 163 -35.82 26.71 -37.06
CA VAL A 163 -37.10 27.40 -37.06
C VAL A 163 -37.72 27.16 -35.69
N ALA A 164 -37.87 28.24 -34.91
CA ALA A 164 -38.54 28.19 -33.62
C ALA A 164 -39.96 27.63 -33.83
N VAL A 165 -40.22 26.42 -33.34
CA VAL A 165 -41.56 25.86 -33.29
C VAL A 165 -42.29 26.57 -32.16
N PRO A 166 -43.44 27.24 -32.41
CA PRO A 166 -44.19 27.90 -31.35
C PRO A 166 -44.67 26.84 -30.35
N ARG A 167 -44.01 26.78 -29.20
CA ARG A 167 -44.48 26.03 -28.03
C ARG A 167 -45.65 26.84 -27.48
N GLY A 168 -46.87 26.32 -27.61
CA GLY A 168 -48.12 27.03 -27.30
C GLY A 168 -48.11 27.74 -25.96
N GLU A 169 -48.86 28.85 -25.86
CA GLU A 169 -49.14 29.82 -24.77
C GLU A 169 -48.60 29.56 -23.34
N GLY A 170 -47.37 29.10 -23.24
CA GLY A 170 -46.64 28.87 -22.01
C GLY A 170 -45.60 29.96 -21.88
N ARG A 171 -45.81 30.84 -20.90
CA ARG A 171 -44.87 31.89 -20.47
C ARG A 171 -43.42 31.42 -20.61
N MET A 172 -42.66 32.06 -21.50
CA MET A 172 -41.23 31.80 -21.65
C MET A 172 -40.56 32.04 -20.28
N MET A 173 -40.02 30.97 -19.66
CA MET A 173 -39.15 31.13 -18.49
C MET A 173 -37.87 31.80 -18.97
N THR A 174 -37.61 33.01 -18.47
CA THR A 174 -36.33 33.68 -18.69
C THR A 174 -35.28 33.10 -17.74
N ALA A 175 -34.00 33.20 -18.10
CA ALA A 175 -32.87 32.72 -17.29
C ALA A 175 -32.83 33.32 -15.86
N GLU A 176 -33.49 34.47 -15.65
CA GLU A 176 -33.69 35.05 -14.31
C GLU A 176 -34.66 34.24 -13.43
N GLN A 177 -35.63 33.53 -14.02
CA GLN A 177 -36.56 32.67 -13.27
C GLN A 177 -35.95 31.30 -12.90
N ALA A 178 -34.82 30.93 -13.51
CA ALA A 178 -34.13 29.67 -13.25
C ALA A 178 -33.02 29.77 -12.18
N GLY A 179 -32.85 30.93 -11.53
CA GLY A 179 -31.91 31.07 -10.40
C GLY A 179 -30.44 30.86 -10.75
N ALA A 180 -30.06 30.93 -12.03
CA ALA A 180 -28.66 30.82 -12.46
C ALA A 180 -28.09 32.23 -12.70
N SER A 181 -27.75 32.93 -11.61
CA SER A 181 -27.02 34.20 -11.66
C SER A 181 -25.62 33.98 -12.23
N GLY A 182 -25.42 34.39 -13.48
CA GLY A 182 -24.11 34.46 -14.11
C GLY A 182 -23.25 35.57 -13.49
N SER A 183 -22.02 35.23 -13.12
CA SER A 183 -20.94 36.20 -12.90
C SER A 183 -20.06 36.23 -14.15
N SER A 184 -19.87 37.45 -14.63
CA SER A 184 -19.23 37.88 -15.87
C SER A 184 -17.70 37.81 -15.88
N GLY A 185 -17.16 37.68 -17.11
CA GLY A 185 -15.86 38.25 -17.54
C GLY A 185 -14.66 37.33 -17.34
N GLY A 186 -13.79 37.07 -18.32
CA GLY A 186 -13.52 37.74 -19.58
C GLY A 186 -11.99 37.76 -19.74
N GLY A 187 -11.48 36.98 -20.70
CA GLY A 187 -10.05 36.89 -21.01
C GLY A 187 -9.54 38.08 -21.83
N GLY A 188 -8.22 38.27 -21.77
CA GLY A 188 -7.44 38.95 -22.81
C GLY A 188 -6.74 37.93 -23.68
#